data_AF-A0A8J7QH97-F1
#
_entry.id   AF-A0A8J7QH97-F1
#
_cell.length_a   1.000
_cell.length_b   1.000
_cell.length_c   1.000
_cell.angle_alpha   90.00
_cell.angle_beta   90.00
_cell.angle_gamma   90.00
#
_symmetry.space_group_name_H-M   'P 1'
#
loop_
_entity.id
_entity.type
_entity.pdbx_description
1 polymer ?
#
loop_
_entity_poly.entity_id
_entity_poly.type
_entity_poly.pdbx_seq_one_letter_code
_entity_poly.pdbx_strand_id
1 'polypeptide(L)'
;MILTHISLQNFKNFKAKEIDLSPGINVLQGPNGSGKTSILEAIEFGLYGSVSGRAGLEPLVRLGETLASVSLSFTVQEDSQTKALTVFRQISKGQTGASTAAARLTKDGVEVSNRKAKVDEEILNLVGLSHSSYSNSCYIRQGEIRALLEAGKEREREIDRM
;
A
#
# COMPACT_ATOMS: atom_id res chain seq x y z
N MET A 1 7.08 -8.07 10.55
CA MET A 1 6.89 -6.67 10.14
C MET A 1 5.46 -6.26 10.49
N ILE A 2 5.27 -5.12 11.16
CA ILE A 2 3.95 -4.59 11.54
C ILE A 2 3.89 -3.13 11.12
N LEU A 3 2.85 -2.74 10.36
CA LEU A 3 2.60 -1.33 10.01
C LEU A 3 2.11 -0.58 11.23
N THR A 4 2.79 0.50 11.60
CA THR A 4 2.49 1.29 12.81
C THR A 4 1.96 2.67 12.49
N HIS A 5 2.30 3.24 11.33
CA HIS A 5 1.90 4.60 11.00
C HIS A 5 1.80 4.83 9.48
N ILE A 6 0.84 5.67 9.08
CA ILE A 6 0.61 6.10 7.70
C ILE A 6 0.52 7.62 7.67
N SER A 7 1.39 8.25 6.87
CA SER A 7 1.34 9.68 6.56
C SER A 7 1.00 9.88 5.10
N LEU A 8 -0.01 10.72 4.84
CA LEU A 8 -0.50 11.05 3.50
C LEU A 8 -0.42 12.56 3.29
N GLN A 9 0.10 12.98 2.15
CA GLN A 9 0.04 14.37 1.68
C GLN A 9 -0.50 14.39 0.26
N ASN A 10 -1.53 15.20 0.03
CA ASN A 10 -2.19 15.37 -1.27
C ASN A 10 -2.56 14.05 -1.98
N PHE A 11 -2.84 13.01 -1.21
CA PHE A 11 -3.20 11.69 -1.72
C PHE A 11 -4.72 11.56 -1.82
N LYS A 12 -5.24 11.51 -3.05
CA LYS A 12 -6.67 11.42 -3.37
C LYS A 12 -7.49 12.48 -2.64
N ASN A 13 -8.40 12.08 -1.75
CA ASN A 13 -9.28 12.97 -1.01
C ASN A 13 -8.62 13.59 0.24
N PHE A 14 -7.37 13.24 0.56
CA PHE A 14 -6.64 13.78 1.71
C PHE A 14 -5.70 14.91 1.27
N LYS A 15 -5.81 16.07 1.93
CA LYS A 15 -4.78 17.14 1.84
C LYS A 15 -3.58 16.76 2.70
N ALA A 16 -3.82 16.44 3.96
CA ALA A 16 -2.86 15.86 4.89
C ALA A 16 -3.61 14.89 5.79
N LYS A 17 -3.04 13.73 6.09
CA LYS A 17 -3.62 12.77 7.03
C LYS A 17 -2.53 11.93 7.67
N GLU A 18 -2.57 11.88 9.00
CA GLU A 18 -1.76 10.99 9.82
C GLU A 18 -2.66 9.93 10.45
N ILE A 19 -2.19 8.68 10.49
CA ILE A 19 -2.93 7.53 11.03
C ILE A 19 -1.96 6.66 11.82
N ASP A 20 -2.13 6.63 13.13
CA ASP A 20 -1.47 5.66 13.99
C ASP A 20 -2.26 4.36 14.01
N LEU A 21 -1.56 3.24 13.84
CA LEU A 21 -2.13 1.90 13.90
C LEU A 21 -1.66 1.21 15.17
N SER A 22 -2.60 0.52 15.81
CA SER A 22 -2.32 -0.30 16.98
C SER A 22 -1.96 -1.73 16.57
N PRO A 23 -1.22 -2.48 17.38
CA PRO A 23 -1.09 -3.92 17.20
C PRO A 23 -2.47 -4.61 17.17
N GLY A 24 -2.60 -5.66 16.36
CA GLY A 24 -3.86 -6.41 16.23
C GLY A 24 -4.82 -5.82 15.19
N ILE A 25 -6.11 -5.80 15.52
CA ILE A 25 -7.18 -5.43 14.58
C ILE A 25 -7.42 -3.93 14.60
N ASN A 26 -7.28 -3.30 13.44
CA ASN A 26 -7.60 -1.88 13.24
C ASN A 26 -8.86 -1.77 12.36
N VAL A 27 -9.87 -1.04 12.82
CA VAL A 27 -11.13 -0.86 12.08
C VAL A 27 -11.21 0.55 11.52
N LEU A 28 -11.20 0.68 10.19
CA LEU A 28 -11.45 1.95 9.50
C LEU A 28 -12.96 2.14 9.32
N GLN A 29 -13.57 3.00 10.13
CA GLN A 29 -15.01 3.30 10.08
C GLN A 29 -15.29 4.70 9.51
N GLY A 30 -16.38 4.83 8.76
CA GLY A 30 -16.85 6.12 8.24
C GLY A 30 -17.85 5.95 7.10
N PRO A 31 -18.48 7.04 6.62
CA PRO A 31 -19.43 6.99 5.50
C PRO A 31 -18.74 6.63 4.18
N ASN A 32 -19.51 6.21 3.19
CA ASN A 32 -18.98 6.00 1.83
C ASN A 32 -18.37 7.31 1.30
N GLY A 33 -17.25 7.20 0.58
CA GLY A 33 -16.50 8.38 0.12
C GLY A 33 -15.60 9.03 1.17
N SER A 34 -15.58 8.57 2.43
CA SER A 34 -14.71 9.15 3.47
C SER A 34 -13.21 8.91 3.28
N GLY A 35 -12.82 8.09 2.29
CA GLY A 35 -11.42 7.78 1.99
C GLY A 35 -10.88 6.50 2.62
N LYS A 36 -11.72 5.62 3.18
CA LYS A 36 -11.28 4.30 3.70
C LYS A 36 -10.52 3.49 2.64
N THR A 37 -11.09 3.34 1.45
CA THR A 37 -10.41 2.69 0.32
C THR A 37 -9.14 3.42 -0.08
N SER A 38 -9.15 4.77 -0.03
CA SER A 38 -7.95 5.57 -0.32
C SER A 38 -6.82 5.29 0.67
N ILE A 39 -7.10 5.00 1.94
CA ILE A 39 -6.08 4.60 2.93
C ILE A 39 -5.49 3.24 2.55
N LEU A 40 -6.32 2.27 2.18
CA LEU A 40 -5.85 0.95 1.77
C LEU A 40 -5.00 1.02 0.49
N GLU A 41 -5.43 1.81 -0.49
CA GLU A 41 -4.66 2.08 -1.71
C GLU A 41 -3.36 2.84 -1.43
N ALA A 42 -3.31 3.68 -0.39
CA ALA A 42 -2.07 4.32 0.02
C ALA A 42 -1.09 3.31 0.61
N ILE A 43 -1.55 2.33 1.39
CA ILE A 43 -0.70 1.23 1.88
C ILE A 43 -0.13 0.44 0.71
N GLU A 44 -0.97 0.05 -0.24
CA GLU A 44 -0.55 -0.67 -1.44
C GLU A 44 0.47 0.13 -2.26
N PHE A 45 0.19 1.42 -2.50
CA PHE A 45 1.09 2.33 -3.19
C PHE A 45 2.42 2.51 -2.44
N GLY A 46 2.40 2.69 -1.12
CA GLY A 46 3.61 2.86 -0.32
C GLY A 46 4.52 1.63 -0.38
N LEU A 47 3.94 0.44 -0.41
CA LEU A 47 4.68 -0.83 -0.56
C LEU A 47 5.23 -0.98 -1.99
N TYR A 48 4.38 -0.86 -3.01
CA TYR A 48 4.71 -1.32 -4.38
C TYR A 48 4.93 -0.21 -5.42
N GLY A 49 4.64 1.04 -5.06
CA GLY A 49 4.71 2.18 -5.98
C GLY A 49 3.60 2.20 -7.04
N SER A 50 2.61 1.33 -6.92
CA SER A 50 1.45 1.19 -7.79
C SER A 50 0.25 0.68 -6.99
N VAL A 51 -0.93 0.71 -7.60
CA VAL A 51 -2.18 0.20 -7.01
C VAL A 51 -2.84 -0.72 -8.03
N SER A 52 -3.14 -1.96 -7.65
CA SER A 52 -3.74 -2.95 -8.53
C SER A 52 -5.08 -2.49 -9.07
N GLY A 53 -5.41 -2.86 -10.29
CA GLY A 53 -6.66 -2.45 -10.95
C GLY A 53 -6.83 -0.93 -11.15
N ARG A 54 -5.78 -0.13 -10.94
CA ARG A 54 -5.72 1.27 -11.41
C ARG A 54 -4.69 1.42 -12.50
N ALA A 55 -5.07 2.13 -13.55
CA ALA A 55 -4.15 2.58 -14.57
C ALA A 55 -3.52 3.92 -14.14
N GLY A 56 -2.19 3.97 -14.10
CA GLY A 56 -1.44 5.19 -13.81
C GLY A 56 -1.45 5.63 -12.35
N LEU A 57 -0.77 6.75 -12.10
CA LEU A 57 -0.59 7.35 -10.77
C LEU A 57 -1.37 8.67 -10.62
N GLU A 58 -1.86 9.24 -11.71
CA GLU A 58 -2.60 10.49 -11.79
C GLU A 58 -3.83 10.47 -10.87
N PRO A 59 -4.63 9.38 -10.81
CA PRO A 59 -5.81 9.32 -9.94
C PRO A 59 -5.48 9.28 -8.44
N LEU A 60 -4.21 9.05 -8.08
CA LEU A 60 -3.75 9.04 -6.70
C LEU A 60 -3.40 10.46 -6.22
N VAL A 61 -3.16 11.40 -7.13
CA VAL A 61 -2.87 12.80 -6.80
C VAL A 61 -4.19 13.54 -6.57
N ARG A 62 -4.27 14.27 -5.47
CA ARG A 62 -5.43 15.12 -5.13
C ARG A 62 -5.75 16.09 -6.27
N LEU A 63 -7.05 16.31 -6.52
CA LEU A 63 -7.51 17.27 -7.52
C LEU A 63 -6.95 18.67 -7.22
N GLY A 64 -6.41 19.33 -8.24
CA GLY A 64 -5.75 20.64 -8.13
C GLY A 64 -4.27 20.60 -7.72
N GLU A 65 -3.77 19.45 -7.26
CA GLU A 65 -2.38 19.31 -6.82
C GLU A 65 -1.51 18.68 -7.91
N THR A 66 -0.19 18.91 -7.84
CA THR A 66 0.83 18.34 -8.73
C THR A 66 1.73 17.34 -8.03
N LEU A 67 1.72 17.28 -6.70
CA LEU A 67 2.50 16.35 -5.90
C LEU A 67 1.59 15.60 -4.93
N ALA A 68 1.89 14.33 -4.69
CA ALA A 68 1.30 13.53 -3.63
C ALA A 68 2.38 12.65 -3.01
N SER A 69 2.31 12.36 -1.71
CA SER A 69 3.24 11.44 -1.07
C SER A 69 2.56 10.56 -0.04
N VAL A 70 3.12 9.36 0.12
CA VAL A 70 2.77 8.40 1.14
C VAL A 70 4.04 8.01 1.90
N SER A 71 3.97 8.03 3.22
CA SER A 71 4.97 7.44 4.10
C SER A 71 4.32 6.33 4.92
N LEU A 72 4.94 5.16 4.95
CA LEU A 72 4.51 4.04 5.79
C LEU A 72 5.66 3.69 6.75
N SER A 73 5.36 3.67 8.04
CA SER A 73 6.31 3.24 9.06
C SER A 73 5.93 1.88 9.62
N PHE A 74 6.94 1.04 9.80
CA PHE A 74 6.82 -0.33 10.26
C PHE A 74 7.78 -0.61 11.40
N THR A 75 7.43 -1.61 12.19
CA THR A 75 8.36 -2.31 13.08
C THR A 75 8.72 -3.66 12.48
N VAL A 76 10.03 -3.98 12.44
CA VAL A 76 10.57 -5.24 11.92
C VAL A 76 11.37 -5.91 13.04
N GLN A 77 11.26 -7.24 13.15
CA GLN A 77 12.11 -8.01 14.07
C GLN A 77 13.30 -8.54 13.28
N GLU A 78 14.51 -8.22 13.74
CA GLU A 78 15.76 -8.61 13.09
C GLU A 78 16.82 -8.80 14.19
N ASP A 79 17.52 -9.93 14.17
CA ASP A 79 18.53 -10.28 15.18
C ASP A 79 18.05 -10.11 16.64
N SER A 80 16.79 -10.49 16.91
CA SER A 80 16.12 -10.32 18.20
C SER A 80 15.95 -8.87 18.67
N GLN A 81 16.09 -7.90 17.77
CA GLN A 81 15.83 -6.48 18.02
C GLN A 81 14.68 -5.96 17.17
N THR A 82 13.93 -5.01 17.73
CA THR A 82 12.92 -4.27 16.99
C THR A 82 13.58 -3.11 16.26
N LYS A 83 13.41 -3.07 14.93
CA LYS A 83 13.93 -2.03 14.04
C LYS A 83 12.78 -1.20 13.49
N ALA A 84 12.98 0.11 13.41
CA ALA A 84 12.03 1.02 12.77
C ALA A 84 12.36 1.13 11.29
N LEU A 85 11.39 0.88 10.43
CA LEU A 85 11.54 1.01 8.99
C LEU A 85 10.54 2.03 8.46
N THR A 86 10.94 2.93 7.56
CA THR A 86 10.00 3.83 6.89
C THR A 86 10.23 3.82 5.39
N VAL A 87 9.17 3.57 4.63
CA VAL A 87 9.16 3.75 3.17
C VAL A 87 8.40 5.03 2.84
N PHE A 88 9.02 5.89 2.04
CA PHE A 88 8.43 7.11 1.53
C PHE A 88 8.38 7.04 0.01
N ARG A 89 7.24 7.37 -0.58
CA ARG A 89 7.07 7.50 -2.02
C ARG A 89 6.35 8.78 -2.36
N GLN A 90 6.81 9.45 -3.41
CA GLN A 90 6.21 10.67 -3.94
C GLN A 90 5.86 10.51 -5.40
N ILE A 91 4.72 11.05 -5.79
CA ILE A 91 4.22 11.15 -7.15
C ILE A 91 4.36 12.60 -7.59
N SER A 92 4.81 12.82 -8.83
CA SER A 92 4.68 14.09 -9.52
C SER A 92 3.75 13.93 -10.72
N LYS A 93 2.77 14.81 -10.82
CA LYS A 93 1.82 14.92 -11.93
C LYS A 93 2.20 16.12 -12.78
N GLY A 94 2.64 15.85 -14.00
CA GLY A 94 2.89 16.83 -15.04
C GLY A 94 1.75 16.91 -16.06
N GLN A 95 2.03 17.55 -17.18
CA GLN A 95 1.06 17.75 -18.27
C GLN A 95 0.72 16.44 -19.01
N THR A 96 1.68 15.51 -19.09
CA THR A 96 1.57 14.26 -19.87
C THR A 96 1.23 13.04 -19.03
N GLY A 97 1.01 13.21 -17.72
CA GLY A 97 0.71 12.13 -16.79
C GLY A 97 1.42 12.28 -15.45
N ALA A 98 1.48 11.20 -14.68
CA ALA A 98 2.11 11.13 -13.37
C ALA A 98 3.12 10.00 -13.26
N SER A 99 4.19 10.25 -12.52
CA SER A 99 5.29 9.32 -12.32
C SER A 99 5.80 9.37 -10.88
N THR A 100 6.57 8.36 -10.47
CA THR A 100 7.27 8.37 -9.19
C THR A 100 8.35 9.45 -9.20
N ALA A 101 8.18 10.48 -8.39
CA ALA A 101 9.14 11.57 -8.21
C ALA A 101 10.27 11.19 -7.25
N ALA A 102 9.94 10.43 -6.20
CA ALA A 102 10.91 9.97 -5.22
C ALA A 102 10.46 8.65 -4.60
N ALA A 103 11.43 7.83 -4.20
CA ALA A 103 11.25 6.66 -3.35
C ALA A 103 12.42 6.61 -2.37
N ARG A 104 12.15 6.44 -1.09
CA ARG A 104 13.18 6.38 -0.04
C ARG A 104 12.83 5.29 0.95
N LEU A 105 13.83 4.55 1.39
CA LEU A 105 13.75 3.62 2.50
C LEU A 105 14.71 4.06 3.59
N THR A 106 14.22 4.15 4.82
CA THR A 106 15.03 4.43 6.00
C THR A 106 14.85 3.32 7.04
N LYS A 107 15.93 3.03 7.77
CA LYS A 107 15.97 2.05 8.85
C LYS A 107 16.65 2.69 10.07
N ASP A 108 15.98 2.67 11.21
CA ASP A 108 16.39 3.38 12.44
C ASP A 108 16.76 4.86 12.18
N GLY A 109 16.02 5.52 11.28
CA GLY A 109 16.26 6.91 10.88
C GLY A 109 17.38 7.13 9.86
N VAL A 110 18.14 6.09 9.50
CA VAL A 110 19.23 6.16 8.52
C VAL A 110 18.73 5.77 7.14
N GLU A 111 19.09 6.53 6.10
CA GLU A 111 18.73 6.20 4.71
C GLU A 111 19.43 4.91 4.26
N VAL A 112 18.63 3.91 3.88
CA VAL A 112 19.10 2.65 3.28
C VAL A 112 19.19 2.82 1.76
N SER A 113 18.21 3.47 1.15
CA SER A 113 18.22 3.76 -0.28
C SER A 113 17.26 4.89 -0.66
N ASN A 114 17.61 5.61 -1.73
CA ASN A 114 16.73 6.56 -2.43
C ASN A 114 16.49 6.19 -3.90
N ARG A 115 16.95 5.01 -4.34
CA ARG A 115 16.75 4.51 -5.70
C ARG A 115 15.52 3.62 -5.73
N LYS A 116 14.50 4.00 -6.52
CA LYS A 116 13.23 3.26 -6.66
C LYS A 116 13.43 1.74 -6.77
N ALA A 117 14.28 1.29 -7.69
CA ALA A 117 14.50 -0.15 -7.92
C ALA A 117 15.02 -0.87 -6.66
N LYS A 118 15.94 -0.25 -5.90
CA LYS A 118 16.46 -0.87 -4.67
C LYS A 118 15.43 -0.81 -3.54
N VAL A 119 14.65 0.27 -3.45
CA VAL A 119 13.53 0.37 -2.50
C VAL A 119 12.52 -0.75 -2.76
N ASP A 120 12.14 -0.97 -4.03
CA ASP A 120 11.21 -2.03 -4.42
C ASP A 120 11.74 -3.43 -4.07
N GLU A 121 13.02 -3.69 -4.35
CA GLU A 121 13.70 -4.96 -4.01
C GLU A 121 13.72 -5.20 -2.50
N GLU A 122 14.06 -4.18 -1.71
CA GLU A 122 14.13 -4.32 -0.25
C GLU A 122 12.76 -4.55 0.37
N ILE A 123 11.73 -3.86 -0.12
CA ILE A 123 10.34 -4.09 0.31
C ILE A 123 9.89 -5.51 -0.06
N LEU A 124 10.24 -6.00 -1.25
CA LEU A 124 9.94 -7.38 -1.64
C LEU A 124 10.59 -8.38 -0.68
N ASN A 125 11.87 -8.17 -0.33
CA ASN A 125 12.59 -9.04 0.60
C ASN A 125 11.99 -9.01 2.02
N LEU A 126 11.49 -7.85 2.47
CA LEU A 126 10.92 -7.67 3.81
C LEU A 126 9.49 -8.20 3.93
N VAL A 127 8.64 -7.95 2.92
CA VAL A 127 7.25 -8.40 2.92
C VAL A 127 7.15 -9.86 2.52
N GLY A 128 8.09 -10.35 1.71
CA GLY A 128 8.10 -11.71 1.16
C GLY A 128 7.00 -11.97 0.12
N LEU A 129 6.25 -10.93 -0.27
CA LEU A 129 5.15 -11.02 -1.23
C LEU A 129 5.36 -10.01 -2.36
N SER A 130 5.25 -10.51 -3.59
CA SER A 130 5.13 -9.67 -4.77
C SER A 130 3.81 -8.87 -4.73
N HIS A 131 3.73 -7.84 -5.57
CA HIS A 131 2.53 -7.02 -5.68
C HIS A 131 1.28 -7.83 -6.07
N SER A 132 1.43 -8.80 -6.96
CA SER A 132 0.35 -9.71 -7.36
C SER A 132 -0.08 -10.63 -6.22
N SER A 133 0.88 -11.18 -5.46
CA SER A 133 0.56 -12.01 -4.29
C SER A 133 -0.15 -11.19 -3.21
N TYR A 134 0.34 -9.99 -2.89
CA TYR A 134 -0.29 -9.11 -1.91
C TYR A 134 -1.74 -8.79 -2.26
N SER A 135 -2.01 -8.46 -3.52
CA SER A 135 -3.34 -8.11 -4.01
C SER A 135 -4.34 -9.27 -3.91
N ASN A 136 -3.86 -10.51 -3.91
CA ASN A 136 -4.69 -11.72 -3.87
C ASN A 136 -4.77 -12.35 -2.47
N SER A 137 -3.83 -12.10 -1.57
CA SER A 137 -3.72 -12.77 -0.28
C SER A 137 -3.91 -11.86 0.94
N CYS A 138 -3.48 -10.60 0.86
CA CYS A 138 -3.48 -9.66 1.99
C CYS A 138 -4.50 -8.54 1.84
N TYR A 139 -5.00 -8.33 0.62
CA TYR A 139 -6.00 -7.32 0.31
C TYR A 139 -7.22 -8.00 -0.30
N ILE A 140 -8.39 -7.81 0.32
CA ILE A 140 -9.66 -8.26 -0.24
C ILE A 140 -10.47 -7.02 -0.55
N ARG A 141 -10.66 -6.72 -1.84
CA ARG A 141 -11.46 -5.57 -2.26
C ARG A 141 -12.92 -5.76 -1.88
N GLN A 142 -13.62 -4.64 -1.78
CA GLN A 142 -15.07 -4.65 -1.61
C GLN A 142 -15.71 -5.41 -2.78
N GLY A 143 -16.34 -6.55 -2.47
CA GLY A 143 -16.96 -7.44 -3.46
C GLY A 143 -16.16 -8.72 -3.79
N GLU A 144 -14.83 -8.75 -3.56
CA GLU A 144 -13.98 -9.92 -3.87
C GLU A 144 -14.21 -11.12 -2.95
N ILE A 145 -14.73 -10.89 -1.74
CA ILE A 145 -15.19 -12.00 -0.87
C ILE A 145 -16.20 -12.87 -1.61
N ARG A 146 -17.10 -12.27 -2.40
CA ARG A 146 -18.09 -13.05 -3.16
C ARG A 146 -17.43 -13.90 -4.24
N ALA A 147 -16.48 -13.33 -4.99
CA ALA A 147 -15.73 -14.05 -6.01
C ALA A 147 -14.90 -15.22 -5.43
N LEU A 148 -14.27 -15.02 -4.26
CA LEU A 148 -13.53 -16.08 -3.56
C LEU A 148 -14.46 -17.21 -3.09
N LEU A 149 -15.66 -16.86 -2.58
CA LEU A 149 -16.68 -17.84 -2.18
C LEU A 149 -17.27 -18.58 -3.39
N GLU A 150 -17.42 -17.92 -4.53
CA GLU A 150 -17.93 -18.52 -5.77
C GLU A 150 -16.90 -19.44 -6.42
N ALA A 151 -15.63 -19.04 -6.49
CA ALA A 151 -14.54 -19.85 -7.00
C ALA A 151 -14.34 -21.15 -6.17
N GLY A 152 -14.55 -21.08 -4.85
CA GLY A 152 -14.56 -22.25 -3.99
C GLY A 152 -15.65 -23.26 -4.36
N LYS A 153 -16.88 -22.77 -4.63
CA LYS A 153 -18.02 -23.61 -5.03
C LYS A 153 -17.87 -24.22 -6.42
N GLU A 154 -17.23 -23.53 -7.36
CA GLU A 154 -16.91 -24.10 -8.68
C GLU A 154 -15.89 -25.23 -8.56
N ARG A 155 -14.85 -25.06 -7.74
CA ARG A 155 -13.83 -26.09 -7.49
C ARG A 155 -14.38 -27.32 -6.78
N GLU A 156 -15.30 -27.11 -5.84
CA GLU A 156 -16.01 -28.19 -5.13
C GLU A 156 -16.92 -28.99 -6.10
N ARG A 157 -17.59 -28.30 -7.03
CA ARG A 157 -18.41 -28.93 -8.08
C ARG A 157 -17.60 -29.69 -9.15
N GLU A 158 -16.35 -29.32 -9.39
CA GLU A 158 -15.46 -30.07 -10.28
C GLU A 158 -14.97 -31.36 -9.63
N ILE A 159 -14.65 -31.32 -8.33
CA ILE A 159 -14.21 -32.51 -7.58
C ILE A 159 -15.35 -33.52 -7.45
N ASP A 160 -16.58 -33.07 -7.21
CA ASP A 160 -17.76 -33.93 -7.07
C ASP A 160 -18.23 -34.56 -8.40
N ARG A 161 -17.63 -34.16 -9.54
CA ARG A 161 -17.88 -34.72 -10.88
C ARG A 161 -16.81 -35.72 -11.35
N MET A 162 -15.72 -35.90 -10.58
CA MET A 162 -14.68 -36.91 -10.81
C MET A 162 -14.98 -38.20 -10.04
#